data_AF-A0AAW1VD56-F1
#
_entry.id   AF-A0AAW1VD56-F1
#
_cell.length_a   1.000
_cell.length_b   1.000
_cell.length_c   1.000
_cell.angle_alpha   90.00
_cell.angle_beta   90.00
_cell.angle_gamma   90.00
#
_symmetry.space_group_name_H-M   'P 1'
#
loop_
_entity.id
_entity.type
_entity.pdbx_description
1 polymer ?
#
loop_
_entity_poly.entity_id
_entity_poly.type
_entity_poly.pdbx_seq_one_letter_code
_entity_poly.pdbx_strand_id
1 'polypeptide(L)'
;MARRYDTRTTIFSPEGRLYQVEYAMEAISHAGTCLGILANDGILLAAERRNTNKLLDEVFASEKIYQLNDDMVCSVAGITSDANVLTNELRMIGQRYLFQYGESIPCEQLVSWLCDIKQAYTQYGGKRPFGVSILYMGWDKHYGYQLYQSDPSGNYSGWKGTCIGNNSAAAISNLKQEYKEGEVTLEGAKALAIKVLTKTLDMTKLSSEKVEMATLSRVGNKTKISILDSKEVESLIADYEKEQAKTESAKKEQKQSA
;
A
#
# COMPACT_ATOMS: atom_id res chain seq x y z
N MET A 1 -15.94 22.61 -24.74
CA MET A 1 -16.46 22.75 -23.36
C MET A 1 -15.49 22.25 -22.28
N ALA A 2 -14.60 21.27 -22.54
CA ALA A 2 -13.69 20.69 -21.53
C ALA A 2 -12.80 21.72 -20.77
N ARG A 3 -12.19 22.69 -21.48
CA ARG A 3 -11.23 23.65 -20.89
C ARG A 3 -11.78 24.57 -19.79
N ARG A 4 -13.11 24.75 -19.67
CA ARG A 4 -13.70 25.65 -18.67
C ARG A 4 -13.73 25.05 -17.26
N TYR A 5 -13.84 23.71 -17.17
CA TYR A 5 -13.97 22.99 -15.90
C TYR A 5 -12.62 22.53 -15.35
N ASP A 6 -11.60 22.44 -16.20
CA ASP A 6 -10.28 21.95 -15.84
C ASP A 6 -9.49 22.93 -14.95
N THR A 7 -9.63 24.23 -15.18
CA THR A 7 -8.91 25.28 -14.42
C THR A 7 -9.58 25.68 -13.11
N ARG A 8 -10.83 25.27 -12.89
CA ARG A 8 -11.56 25.48 -11.63
C ARG A 8 -11.60 24.16 -10.89
N THR A 9 -10.66 23.95 -9.98
CA THR A 9 -10.34 22.61 -9.47
C THR A 9 -11.44 21.96 -8.63
N THR A 10 -12.34 22.75 -8.04
CA THR A 10 -13.38 22.31 -7.10
C THR A 10 -14.81 22.50 -7.64
N ILE A 11 -15.01 22.39 -8.95
CA ILE A 11 -16.36 22.43 -9.55
C ILE A 11 -16.72 21.13 -10.23
N PHE A 12 -18.01 20.81 -10.23
CA PHE A 12 -18.53 19.67 -10.98
C PHE A 12 -18.46 19.92 -12.49
N SER A 13 -18.15 18.85 -13.21
CA SER A 13 -18.42 18.76 -14.64
C SER A 13 -19.93 18.68 -14.90
N PRO A 14 -20.39 18.89 -16.15
CA PRO A 14 -21.80 18.66 -16.52
C PRO A 14 -22.32 17.25 -16.24
N GLU A 15 -21.43 16.27 -16.09
CA GLU A 15 -21.76 14.87 -15.78
C GLU A 15 -21.74 14.58 -14.27
N GLY A 16 -21.51 15.58 -13.42
CA GLY A 16 -21.42 15.41 -11.97
C GLY A 16 -20.08 14.84 -11.48
N ARG A 17 -19.02 14.96 -12.27
CA ARG A 17 -17.68 14.42 -11.96
C ARG A 17 -16.72 15.51 -11.51
N LEU A 18 -15.69 15.14 -10.74
CA LEU A 18 -14.60 16.01 -10.34
C LEU A 18 -13.33 15.68 -11.13
N TYR A 19 -13.09 16.39 -12.23
CA TYR A 19 -11.99 16.05 -13.16
C TYR A 19 -10.61 16.05 -12.51
N GLN A 20 -10.33 16.98 -11.58
CA GLN A 20 -9.02 17.03 -10.91
C GLN A 20 -8.77 15.80 -10.03
N VAL A 21 -9.81 15.19 -9.45
CA VAL A 21 -9.69 13.94 -8.69
C VAL A 21 -9.40 12.78 -9.64
N GLU A 22 -10.05 12.74 -10.80
CA GLU A 22 -9.80 11.71 -11.81
C GLU A 22 -8.38 11.78 -12.39
N TYR A 23 -7.87 12.99 -12.64
CA TYR A 23 -6.49 13.19 -13.08
C TYR A 23 -5.49 12.79 -11.99
N ALA A 24 -5.80 13.04 -10.73
CA ALA A 24 -4.99 12.56 -9.61
C ALA A 24 -4.98 11.02 -9.54
N MET A 25 -6.13 10.37 -9.76
CA MET A 25 -6.21 8.91 -9.84
C MET A 25 -5.39 8.34 -11.01
N GLU A 26 -5.39 9.00 -12.16
CA GLU A 26 -4.55 8.60 -13.30
C GLU A 26 -3.06 8.81 -13.01
N ALA A 27 -2.67 9.89 -12.33
CA ALA A 27 -1.29 10.07 -11.90
C ALA A 27 -0.83 8.94 -10.95
N ILE A 28 -1.74 8.44 -10.11
CA ILE A 28 -1.48 7.33 -9.19
C ILE A 28 -1.41 6.01 -9.95
N SER A 29 -2.24 5.78 -10.98
CA SER A 29 -2.18 4.57 -11.80
C SER A 29 -0.80 4.40 -12.45
N HIS A 30 -0.10 5.50 -12.73
CA HIS A 30 1.26 5.48 -13.23
C HIS A 30 2.35 5.48 -12.14
N ALA A 31 2.02 5.50 -10.85
CA ALA A 31 3.00 5.41 -9.77
C ALA A 31 3.45 3.96 -9.53
N GLY A 32 4.56 3.76 -8.82
CA GLY A 32 5.04 2.39 -8.57
C GLY A 32 4.08 1.60 -7.68
N THR A 33 3.93 0.32 -7.97
CA THR A 33 2.95 -0.59 -7.37
C THR A 33 3.15 -0.69 -5.84
N CYS A 34 2.06 -0.72 -5.09
CA CYS A 34 2.06 -1.04 -3.66
C CYS A 34 0.85 -1.88 -3.30
N LEU A 35 1.08 -3.00 -2.62
CA LEU A 35 0.04 -3.91 -2.16
C LEU A 35 0.09 -4.11 -0.65
N GLY A 36 -1.07 -4.43 -0.09
CA GLY A 36 -1.22 -4.81 1.32
C GLY A 36 -2.00 -6.11 1.45
N ILE A 37 -1.59 -6.95 2.38
CA ILE A 37 -2.22 -8.24 2.67
C ILE A 37 -2.39 -8.37 4.19
N LEU A 38 -3.64 -8.53 4.61
CA LEU A 38 -4.01 -8.83 5.99
C LEU A 38 -3.80 -10.33 6.25
N ALA A 39 -3.17 -10.66 7.37
CA ALA A 39 -3.01 -12.03 7.85
C ALA A 39 -3.60 -12.15 9.27
N ASN A 40 -3.77 -13.38 9.75
CA ASN A 40 -4.30 -13.63 11.09
C ASN A 40 -3.36 -13.18 12.21
N ASP A 41 -2.05 -13.33 11.98
CA ASP A 41 -0.95 -13.09 12.92
C ASP A 41 -0.17 -11.81 12.60
N GLY A 42 -0.57 -11.05 11.57
CA GLY A 42 0.05 -9.78 11.23
C GLY A 42 -0.51 -9.14 9.96
N ILE A 43 0.20 -8.13 9.45
CA ILE A 43 -0.09 -7.45 8.19
C ILE A 43 1.22 -7.23 7.44
N LEU A 44 1.15 -7.29 6.12
CA LEU A 44 2.26 -7.00 5.23
C LEU A 44 1.90 -5.85 4.29
N LEU A 45 2.83 -4.92 4.12
CA LEU A 45 2.89 -4.01 2.98
C LEU A 45 4.10 -4.37 2.12
N ALA A 46 3.91 -4.39 0.80
CA ALA A 46 4.98 -4.57 -0.17
C ALA A 46 4.88 -3.49 -1.25
N ALA A 47 5.99 -2.86 -1.60
CA ALA A 47 6.02 -1.77 -2.56
C ALA A 47 7.17 -1.93 -3.56
N GLU A 48 6.92 -1.52 -4.80
CA GLU A 48 7.92 -1.41 -5.86
C GLU A 48 8.82 -0.20 -5.59
N ARG A 49 10.14 -0.43 -5.52
CA ARG A 49 11.15 0.63 -5.55
C ARG A 49 11.42 1.02 -7.00
N ARG A 50 11.07 2.26 -7.36
CA ARG A 50 11.29 2.78 -8.72
C ARG A 50 12.69 3.36 -8.90
N ASN A 51 13.22 3.98 -7.86
CA ASN A 51 14.53 4.58 -7.87
C ASN A 51 15.57 3.54 -7.48
N THR A 52 16.07 2.79 -8.46
CA THR A 52 17.11 1.76 -8.26
C THR A 52 18.42 2.11 -8.98
N ASN A 53 18.69 3.40 -9.17
CA ASN A 53 19.94 3.82 -9.77
C ASN A 53 21.08 3.53 -8.78
N LYS A 54 22.16 2.86 -9.23
CA LYS A 54 23.33 2.51 -8.41
C LYS A 54 24.05 3.70 -7.79
N LEU A 55 23.79 4.91 -8.30
CA LEU A 55 24.33 6.17 -7.75
C LEU A 55 23.50 6.72 -6.59
N LEU A 56 22.34 6.13 -6.29
CA LEU A 56 21.55 6.51 -5.12
C LEU A 56 22.25 6.05 -3.86
N ASP A 57 22.31 6.95 -2.88
CA ASP A 57 22.78 6.64 -1.55
C ASP A 57 21.61 6.11 -0.72
N GLU A 58 21.61 4.81 -0.44
CA GLU A 58 20.53 4.09 0.25
C GLU A 58 20.64 4.26 1.78
N VAL A 59 20.68 5.51 2.25
CA VAL A 59 20.80 5.83 3.69
C VAL A 59 19.48 5.63 4.43
N PHE A 60 18.36 5.73 3.72
CA PHE A 60 17.03 5.57 4.31
C PHE A 60 16.64 4.10 4.37
N ALA A 61 16.01 3.70 5.48
CA ALA A 61 15.54 2.34 5.68
C ALA A 61 14.42 1.93 4.69
N SER A 62 13.64 2.88 4.19
CA SER A 62 12.58 2.65 3.19
C SER A 62 12.30 3.90 2.37
N GLU A 63 11.86 3.71 1.11
CA GLU A 63 11.52 4.78 0.18
C GLU A 63 10.03 5.18 0.27
N LYS A 64 9.12 4.20 0.37
CA LYS A 64 7.67 4.44 0.37
C LYS A 64 6.96 4.05 1.66
N ILE A 65 7.62 3.35 2.58
CA ILE A 65 7.02 2.89 3.83
C ILE A 65 7.37 3.87 4.96
N TYR A 66 6.35 4.45 5.56
CA TYR A 66 6.46 5.47 6.60
C TYR A 66 5.81 4.97 7.88
N GLN A 67 6.59 4.93 8.96
CA GLN A 67 6.03 4.76 10.29
C GLN A 67 5.27 6.03 10.70
N LEU A 68 4.04 5.86 11.17
CA LEU A 68 3.14 6.96 11.58
C LEU A 68 3.11 7.12 13.10
N ASN A 69 3.05 6.00 13.82
CA ASN A 69 3.15 5.92 15.27
C ASN A 69 3.68 4.52 15.65
N ASP A 70 3.58 4.12 16.91
CA ASP A 70 4.08 2.82 17.38
C ASP A 70 3.25 1.62 16.89
N ASP A 71 2.00 1.87 16.48
CA ASP A 71 1.01 0.85 16.15
C ASP A 71 0.55 0.88 14.67
N MET A 72 1.05 1.82 13.86
CA MET A 72 0.62 2.06 12.48
C MET A 72 1.74 2.49 11.55
N VAL A 73 1.66 1.98 10.33
CA VAL A 73 2.58 2.24 9.21
C VAL A 73 1.75 2.47 7.96
N CYS A 74 2.23 3.30 7.05
CA CYS A 74 1.62 3.43 5.74
C CYS A 74 2.62 3.27 4.60
N SER A 75 2.11 2.91 3.43
CA SER A 75 2.84 3.01 2.16
C SER A 75 2.06 3.86 1.16
N VAL A 76 2.78 4.53 0.27
CA VAL A 76 2.22 5.58 -0.59
C VAL A 76 2.42 5.26 -2.07
N ALA A 77 1.44 5.63 -2.90
CA ALA A 77 1.57 5.67 -4.35
C ALA A 77 1.03 7.00 -4.89
N GLY A 78 1.80 7.63 -5.77
CA GLY A 78 1.48 8.93 -6.35
C GLY A 78 2.65 9.91 -6.26
N ILE A 79 2.34 11.19 -6.02
CA ILE A 79 3.31 12.28 -5.92
C ILE A 79 4.01 12.25 -4.55
N THR A 80 5.32 11.97 -4.52
CA THR A 80 6.09 11.83 -3.27
C THR A 80 6.10 13.10 -2.41
N SER A 81 6.14 14.29 -3.02
CA SER A 81 6.10 15.55 -2.26
C SER A 81 4.78 15.76 -1.51
N ASP A 82 3.65 15.41 -2.14
CA ASP A 82 2.34 15.40 -1.50
C ASP A 82 2.29 14.35 -0.38
N ALA A 83 2.90 13.18 -0.61
CA ALA A 83 2.97 12.12 0.39
C ALA A 83 3.70 12.57 1.65
N ASN A 84 4.80 13.32 1.53
CA ASN A 84 5.54 13.87 2.67
C ASN A 84 4.69 14.83 3.53
N VAL A 85 3.83 15.63 2.89
CA VAL A 85 2.91 16.52 3.61
C VAL A 85 1.89 15.69 4.39
N LEU A 86 1.27 14.70 3.74
CA LEU A 86 0.22 13.89 4.34
C LEU A 86 0.75 12.96 5.45
N THR A 87 1.93 12.37 5.29
CA THR A 87 2.55 11.52 6.34
C THR A 87 2.96 12.33 7.55
N ASN A 88 3.42 13.57 7.37
CA ASN A 88 3.67 14.47 8.48
C ASN A 88 2.37 14.87 9.21
N GLU A 89 1.30 15.16 8.48
CA GLU A 89 0.00 15.47 9.08
C GLU A 89 -0.58 14.26 9.83
N LEU A 90 -0.48 13.05 9.29
CA LEU A 90 -0.84 11.80 9.98
C LEU A 90 -0.11 11.64 11.31
N ARG A 91 1.21 11.87 11.34
CA ARG A 91 2.01 11.82 12.57
C ARG A 91 1.52 12.85 13.58
N MET A 92 1.24 14.08 13.13
CA MET A 92 0.72 15.15 13.99
C MET A 92 -0.66 14.80 14.56
N ILE A 93 -1.56 14.27 13.74
CA ILE A 93 -2.88 13.81 14.18
C ILE A 93 -2.75 12.73 15.27
N GLY A 94 -1.94 11.70 15.01
CA GLY A 94 -1.75 10.60 15.96
C GLY A 94 -1.18 11.06 17.29
N GLN A 95 -0.18 11.95 17.27
CA GLN A 95 0.43 12.47 18.50
C GLN A 95 -0.49 13.42 19.26
N ARG A 96 -1.31 14.24 18.58
CA ARG A 96 -2.33 15.08 19.22
C ARG A 96 -3.37 14.22 19.94
N TYR A 97 -3.82 13.13 19.31
CA TYR A 97 -4.75 12.19 19.95
C TYR A 97 -4.13 11.57 21.20
N LEU A 98 -2.89 11.07 21.10
CA LEU A 98 -2.17 10.48 22.23
C LEU A 98 -2.02 11.49 23.38
N PHE A 99 -1.67 12.73 23.08
CA PHE A 99 -1.57 13.80 24.09
C PHE A 99 -2.91 14.08 24.78
N GLN A 100 -4.01 14.11 24.03
CA GLN A 100 -5.34 14.46 24.53
C GLN A 100 -5.98 13.33 25.35
N TYR A 101 -5.82 12.09 24.91
CA TYR A 101 -6.54 10.93 25.47
C TYR A 101 -5.66 9.97 26.27
N GLY A 102 -4.33 10.12 26.20
CA GLY A 102 -3.38 9.25 26.90
C GLY A 102 -3.29 7.82 26.32
N GLU A 103 -3.82 7.60 25.10
CA GLU A 103 -3.78 6.30 24.42
C GLU A 103 -3.57 6.42 22.91
N SER A 104 -3.08 5.33 22.28
CA SER A 104 -2.88 5.27 20.82
C SER A 104 -4.21 5.49 20.07
N ILE A 105 -4.16 6.28 19.00
CA ILE A 105 -5.32 6.53 18.13
C ILE A 105 -5.80 5.22 17.46
N PRO A 106 -7.12 4.94 17.45
CA PRO A 106 -7.68 3.84 16.66
C PRO A 106 -7.38 3.99 15.17
N CYS A 107 -7.18 2.87 14.47
CA CYS A 107 -6.67 2.89 13.10
C CYS A 107 -7.61 3.67 12.15
N GLU A 108 -8.91 3.39 12.24
CA GLU A 108 -9.91 4.02 11.39
C GLU A 108 -9.99 5.53 11.60
N GLN A 109 -9.89 6.00 12.86
CA GLN A 109 -9.98 7.43 13.18
C GLN A 109 -8.83 8.22 12.58
N LEU A 110 -7.61 7.66 12.60
CA LEU A 110 -6.45 8.29 11.97
C LEU A 110 -6.67 8.45 10.46
N VAL A 111 -7.19 7.41 9.80
CA VAL A 111 -7.47 7.43 8.36
C VAL A 111 -8.58 8.41 8.03
N SER A 112 -9.68 8.41 8.78
CA SER A 112 -10.84 9.26 8.52
C SER A 112 -10.48 10.75 8.64
N TRP A 113 -9.72 11.14 9.67
CA TRP A 113 -9.33 12.54 9.85
C TRP A 113 -8.39 13.06 8.75
N LEU A 114 -7.49 12.22 8.23
CA LEU A 114 -6.71 12.60 7.04
C LEU A 114 -7.61 12.73 5.80
N CYS A 115 -8.57 11.82 5.66
CA CYS A 115 -9.52 11.84 4.56
C CYS A 115 -10.39 13.09 4.56
N ASP A 116 -10.78 13.63 5.73
CA ASP A 116 -11.46 14.91 5.85
C ASP A 116 -10.60 16.07 5.30
N ILE A 117 -9.28 16.04 5.55
CA ILE A 117 -8.34 17.03 4.99
C ILE A 117 -8.25 16.91 3.47
N LYS A 118 -8.15 15.68 2.94
CA LYS A 118 -8.17 15.45 1.49
C LYS A 118 -9.48 15.94 0.85
N GLN A 119 -10.60 15.63 1.48
CA GLN A 119 -11.94 16.01 1.05
C GLN A 119 -12.10 17.53 1.00
N ALA A 120 -11.58 18.27 1.99
CA ALA A 120 -11.64 19.72 2.00
C ALA A 120 -11.01 20.34 0.75
N TYR A 121 -9.91 19.76 0.25
CA TYR A 121 -9.23 20.20 -0.98
C TYR A 121 -10.01 19.90 -2.26
N THR A 122 -11.01 19.01 -2.23
CA THR A 122 -11.87 18.71 -3.39
C THR A 122 -13.13 19.55 -3.40
N GLN A 123 -13.54 20.09 -2.24
CA GLN A 123 -14.77 20.86 -2.11
C GLN A 123 -14.60 22.38 -2.20
N TYR A 124 -13.51 22.93 -1.64
CA TYR A 124 -13.33 24.38 -1.57
C TYR A 124 -11.84 24.80 -1.62
N GLY A 125 -11.63 26.13 -1.68
CA GLY A 125 -10.29 26.73 -1.65
C GLY A 125 -9.58 26.82 -3.01
N GLY A 126 -10.11 26.20 -4.07
CA GLY A 126 -9.56 26.32 -5.43
C GLY A 126 -8.13 25.79 -5.58
N LYS A 127 -7.73 24.88 -4.69
CA LYS A 127 -6.42 24.21 -4.72
C LYS A 127 -6.53 22.93 -5.55
N ARG A 128 -5.39 22.43 -6.06
CA ARG A 128 -5.33 21.07 -6.62
C ARG A 128 -5.49 20.03 -5.49
N PRO A 129 -6.10 18.87 -5.74
CA PRO A 129 -6.12 17.77 -4.78
C PRO A 129 -4.71 17.18 -4.58
N PHE A 130 -4.54 16.41 -3.50
CA PHE A 130 -3.34 15.64 -3.27
C PHE A 130 -3.30 14.44 -4.22
N GLY A 131 -2.23 14.32 -5.00
CA GLY A 131 -2.06 13.24 -5.97
C GLY A 131 -1.54 11.94 -5.35
N VAL A 132 -2.12 11.49 -4.24
CA VAL A 132 -1.60 10.35 -3.44
C VAL A 132 -2.72 9.44 -2.93
N SER A 133 -2.57 8.15 -3.23
CA SER A 133 -3.25 7.07 -2.52
C SER A 133 -2.33 6.48 -1.46
N ILE A 134 -2.90 6.05 -0.35
CA ILE A 134 -2.16 5.55 0.81
C ILE A 134 -2.78 4.23 1.25
N LEU A 135 -1.93 3.21 1.48
CA LEU A 135 -2.27 2.00 2.22
C LEU A 135 -1.81 2.14 3.66
N TYR A 136 -2.66 1.77 4.61
CA TYR A 136 -2.37 1.82 6.04
C TYR A 136 -2.43 0.42 6.60
N MET A 137 -1.39 0.00 7.31
CA MET A 137 -1.43 -1.19 8.16
C MET A 137 -1.33 -0.76 9.62
N GLY A 138 -2.18 -1.32 10.47
CA GLY A 138 -2.18 -0.99 11.89
C GLY A 138 -2.79 -2.06 12.76
N TRP A 139 -2.57 -1.93 14.06
CA TRP A 139 -3.26 -2.71 15.08
C TRP A 139 -3.90 -1.79 16.11
N ASP A 140 -5.14 -2.06 16.51
CA ASP A 140 -5.73 -1.43 17.69
C ASP A 140 -6.46 -2.44 18.58
N LYS A 141 -6.82 -1.98 19.78
CA LYS A 141 -7.48 -2.80 20.81
C LYS A 141 -8.92 -3.19 20.47
N HIS A 142 -9.55 -2.55 19.49
CA HIS A 142 -10.97 -2.75 19.17
C HIS A 142 -11.16 -3.80 18.08
N TYR A 143 -10.39 -3.70 17.00
CA TYR A 143 -10.55 -4.53 15.81
C TYR A 143 -9.30 -5.33 15.46
N GLY A 144 -8.22 -5.19 16.23
CA GLY A 144 -6.97 -5.89 15.97
C GLY A 144 -6.30 -5.37 14.69
N TYR A 145 -5.79 -6.30 13.88
CA TYR A 145 -5.10 -6.00 12.62
C TYR A 145 -6.06 -5.44 11.57
N GLN A 146 -5.71 -4.27 11.01
CA GLN A 146 -6.52 -3.57 10.02
C GLN A 146 -5.67 -3.06 8.86
N LEU A 147 -6.20 -3.22 7.65
CA LEU A 147 -5.63 -2.68 6.42
C LEU A 147 -6.65 -1.73 5.78
N TYR A 148 -6.26 -0.47 5.62
CA TYR A 148 -7.09 0.56 4.96
C TYR A 148 -6.43 1.06 3.69
N GLN A 149 -7.24 1.59 2.79
CA GLN A 149 -6.81 2.34 1.61
C GLN A 149 -7.56 3.67 1.57
N SER A 150 -6.86 4.75 1.24
CA SER A 150 -7.46 6.04 0.90
C SER A 150 -6.99 6.54 -0.46
N ASP A 151 -7.79 7.38 -1.11
CA ASP A 151 -7.52 7.96 -2.42
C ASP A 151 -7.59 9.51 -2.40
N PRO A 152 -7.27 10.22 -3.50
CA PRO A 152 -7.33 11.68 -3.60
C PRO A 152 -8.70 12.31 -3.39
N SER A 153 -9.79 11.55 -3.49
CA SER A 153 -11.15 12.08 -3.30
C SER A 153 -11.48 12.35 -1.84
N GLY A 154 -10.68 11.79 -0.92
CA GLY A 154 -10.98 11.74 0.51
C GLY A 154 -11.82 10.53 0.92
N ASN A 155 -12.08 9.59 0.00
CA ASN A 155 -12.68 8.32 0.38
C ASN A 155 -11.64 7.37 0.97
N TYR A 156 -12.10 6.50 1.88
CA TYR A 156 -11.32 5.37 2.38
C TYR A 156 -12.17 4.12 2.53
N SER A 157 -11.51 2.96 2.52
CA SER A 157 -12.15 1.66 2.74
C SER A 157 -11.21 0.69 3.42
N GLY A 158 -11.76 -0.20 4.24
CA GLY A 158 -11.04 -1.32 4.82
C GLY A 158 -10.94 -2.49 3.84
N TRP A 159 -9.81 -3.20 3.85
CA TRP A 159 -9.52 -4.29 2.92
C TRP A 159 -8.85 -5.47 3.64
N LYS A 160 -9.03 -6.68 3.08
CA LYS A 160 -8.26 -7.87 3.46
C LYS A 160 -7.02 -8.05 2.58
N GLY A 161 -7.11 -7.62 1.33
CA GLY A 161 -6.00 -7.53 0.40
C GLY A 161 -6.34 -6.48 -0.66
N THR A 162 -5.42 -5.57 -0.93
CA THR A 162 -5.61 -4.52 -1.93
C THR A 162 -4.29 -4.10 -2.56
N CYS A 163 -4.37 -3.36 -3.65
CA CYS A 163 -3.22 -2.82 -4.37
C CYS A 163 -3.54 -1.44 -4.96
N ILE A 164 -2.57 -0.54 -4.89
CA ILE A 164 -2.57 0.79 -5.52
C ILE A 164 -1.34 0.94 -6.42
N GLY A 165 -1.38 1.93 -7.32
CA GLY A 165 -0.31 2.14 -8.28
C GLY A 165 -0.48 1.35 -9.58
N ASN A 166 0.63 1.22 -10.30
CA ASN A 166 0.67 0.54 -11.59
C ASN A 166 0.22 -0.92 -11.50
N ASN A 167 -0.50 -1.38 -12.52
CA ASN A 167 -1.03 -2.74 -12.62
C ASN A 167 -1.86 -3.22 -11.41
N SER A 168 -2.43 -2.30 -10.63
CA SER A 168 -3.25 -2.62 -9.45
C SER A 168 -4.45 -3.52 -9.77
N ALA A 169 -5.11 -3.35 -10.92
CA ALA A 169 -6.21 -4.21 -11.35
C ALA A 169 -5.78 -5.68 -11.53
N ALA A 170 -4.62 -5.92 -12.14
CA ALA A 170 -4.05 -7.26 -12.29
C ALA A 170 -3.63 -7.83 -10.93
N ALA A 171 -3.04 -7.01 -10.06
CA ALA A 171 -2.68 -7.41 -8.70
C ALA A 171 -3.89 -7.85 -7.88
N ILE A 172 -4.97 -7.07 -7.90
CA ILE A 172 -6.23 -7.38 -7.22
C ILE A 172 -6.85 -8.66 -7.78
N SER A 173 -6.81 -8.87 -9.10
CA SER A 173 -7.30 -10.12 -9.72
C SER A 173 -6.54 -11.35 -9.20
N ASN A 174 -5.20 -11.27 -9.10
CA ASN A 174 -4.38 -12.34 -8.53
C ASN A 174 -4.67 -12.55 -7.04
N LEU A 175 -4.78 -11.47 -6.25
CA LEU A 175 -5.11 -11.54 -4.83
C LEU A 175 -6.48 -12.22 -4.62
N LYS A 176 -7.50 -11.91 -5.42
CA LYS A 176 -8.82 -12.54 -5.32
C LYS A 176 -8.80 -14.05 -5.55
N GLN A 177 -7.88 -14.55 -6.38
CA GLN A 177 -7.78 -15.99 -6.68
C GLN A 177 -7.02 -16.77 -5.61
N GLU A 178 -6.03 -16.13 -4.98
CA GLU A 178 -5.02 -16.81 -4.16
C GLU A 178 -5.22 -16.55 -2.65
N TYR A 179 -5.86 -15.44 -2.28
CA TYR A 179 -6.12 -15.09 -0.88
C TYR A 179 -7.25 -15.96 -0.31
N LYS A 180 -6.95 -16.66 0.79
CA LYS A 180 -7.91 -17.49 1.52
C LYS A 180 -8.26 -16.85 2.86
N GLU A 181 -9.47 -16.35 2.95
CA GLU A 181 -9.93 -15.65 4.15
C GLU A 181 -9.80 -16.52 5.41
N GLY A 182 -9.20 -15.95 6.46
CA GLY A 182 -9.03 -16.64 7.75
C GLY A 182 -7.95 -17.72 7.79
N GLU A 183 -7.24 -17.98 6.68
CA GLU A 183 -6.18 -18.99 6.60
C GLU A 183 -4.78 -18.38 6.35
N VAL A 184 -4.71 -17.12 5.91
CA VAL A 184 -3.43 -16.48 5.58
C VAL A 184 -2.65 -16.16 6.86
N THR A 185 -1.48 -16.78 7.00
CA THR A 185 -0.44 -16.41 7.98
C THR A 185 0.47 -15.33 7.42
N LEU A 186 1.25 -14.67 8.27
CA LEU A 186 2.17 -13.61 7.86
C LEU A 186 3.22 -14.12 6.86
N GLU A 187 3.73 -15.34 7.05
CA GLU A 187 4.62 -16.00 6.10
C GLU A 187 3.91 -16.32 4.78
N GLY A 188 2.65 -16.78 4.84
CA GLY A 188 1.82 -16.97 3.65
C GLY A 188 1.56 -15.68 2.89
N ALA A 189 1.36 -14.57 3.61
CA ALA A 189 1.20 -13.23 3.04
C ALA A 189 2.48 -12.76 2.34
N LYS A 190 3.67 -13.00 2.93
CA LYS A 190 4.96 -12.70 2.29
C LYS A 190 5.14 -13.45 0.98
N ALA A 191 4.90 -14.76 0.98
CA ALA A 191 4.98 -15.58 -0.23
C ALA A 191 3.97 -15.13 -1.30
N LEU A 192 2.73 -14.83 -0.88
CA LEU A 192 1.69 -14.33 -1.78
C LEU A 192 2.06 -12.96 -2.38
N ALA A 193 2.64 -12.06 -1.60
CA ALA A 193 3.10 -10.76 -2.10
C ALA A 193 4.16 -10.90 -3.19
N ILE A 194 5.18 -11.75 -2.98
CA ILE A 194 6.21 -12.03 -4.01
C ILE A 194 5.57 -12.62 -5.28
N LYS A 195 4.63 -13.56 -5.12
CA LYS A 195 3.89 -14.15 -6.23
C LYS A 195 3.11 -13.11 -7.04
N VAL A 196 2.41 -12.19 -6.36
CA VAL A 196 1.66 -11.12 -7.01
C VAL A 196 2.59 -10.14 -7.70
N LEU A 197 3.63 -9.66 -7.00
CA LEU A 197 4.60 -8.70 -7.57
C LEU A 197 5.32 -9.26 -8.80
N THR A 198 5.72 -10.54 -8.77
CA THR A 198 6.37 -11.18 -9.93
C THR A 198 5.46 -11.23 -11.16
N LYS A 199 4.13 -11.32 -10.96
CA LYS A 199 3.17 -11.32 -12.07
C LYS A 199 2.77 -9.93 -12.54
N THR A 200 2.88 -8.92 -11.69
CA THR A 200 2.36 -7.56 -11.96
C THR A 200 3.44 -6.59 -12.39
N LEU A 201 4.68 -6.82 -11.99
CA LEU A 201 5.81 -5.99 -12.39
C LEU A 201 6.31 -6.45 -13.76
N ASP A 202 6.49 -5.50 -14.67
CA ASP A 202 6.97 -5.74 -16.04
C ASP A 202 8.49 -6.00 -16.05
N MET A 203 8.93 -7.06 -15.35
CA MET A 203 10.33 -7.45 -15.25
C MET A 203 10.48 -8.97 -15.38
N THR A 204 11.56 -9.39 -16.06
CA THR A 204 11.85 -10.81 -16.30
C THR A 204 12.18 -11.57 -15.02
N LYS A 205 12.79 -10.88 -14.05
CA LYS A 205 13.17 -11.43 -12.75
C LYS A 205 13.01 -10.37 -11.66
N LEU A 206 12.36 -10.75 -10.57
CA LEU A 206 12.24 -9.91 -9.37
C LEU A 206 13.58 -9.88 -8.62
N SER A 207 13.99 -8.71 -8.13
CA SER A 207 15.17 -8.55 -7.29
C SER A 207 14.82 -7.84 -5.98
N SER A 208 15.62 -8.08 -4.94
CA SER A 208 15.51 -7.41 -3.63
C SER A 208 15.63 -5.88 -3.74
N GLU A 209 16.47 -5.38 -4.64
CA GLU A 209 16.62 -3.93 -4.88
C GLU A 209 15.33 -3.26 -5.41
N LYS A 210 14.43 -4.04 -6.01
CA LYS A 210 13.20 -3.54 -6.65
C LYS A 210 11.97 -3.60 -5.75
N VAL A 211 12.08 -4.24 -4.59
CA VAL A 211 10.95 -4.45 -3.70
C VAL A 211 11.34 -4.10 -2.28
N GLU A 212 10.50 -3.34 -1.61
CA GLU A 212 10.57 -3.17 -0.17
C GLU A 212 9.33 -3.81 0.47
N MET A 213 9.54 -4.44 1.63
CA MET A 213 8.48 -5.12 2.38
C MET A 213 8.56 -4.71 3.83
N ALA A 214 7.41 -4.42 4.44
CA ALA A 214 7.31 -4.20 5.88
C ALA A 214 6.18 -5.02 6.46
N THR A 215 6.44 -5.57 7.64
CA THR A 215 5.47 -6.36 8.40
C THR A 215 5.13 -5.68 9.70
N LEU A 216 3.89 -5.89 10.13
CA LEU A 216 3.38 -5.48 11.44
C LEU A 216 2.80 -6.72 12.12
N SER A 217 3.31 -7.04 13.31
CA SER A 217 2.86 -8.17 14.13
C SER A 217 2.78 -7.78 15.61
N ARG A 218 2.24 -8.66 16.46
CA ARG A 218 2.11 -8.45 17.90
C ARG A 218 2.98 -9.45 18.66
N VAL A 219 3.94 -8.94 19.43
CA VAL A 219 4.83 -9.73 20.28
C VAL A 219 4.73 -9.21 21.70
N GLY A 220 4.29 -10.07 22.64
CA GLY A 220 4.17 -9.69 24.05
C GLY A 220 3.27 -8.47 24.30
N ASN A 221 2.13 -8.40 23.60
CA ASN A 221 1.22 -7.24 23.62
C ASN A 221 1.84 -5.90 23.21
N LYS A 222 2.92 -5.94 22.43
CA LYS A 222 3.47 -4.76 21.75
C LYS A 222 3.51 -4.97 20.25
N THR A 223 3.30 -3.88 19.52
CA THR A 223 3.36 -3.89 18.07
C THR A 223 4.82 -3.90 17.65
N LYS A 224 5.17 -4.85 16.79
CA LYS A 224 6.50 -4.98 16.20
C LYS A 224 6.37 -4.69 14.71
N ILE A 225 6.96 -3.57 14.31
CA ILE A 225 7.11 -3.16 12.93
C ILE A 225 8.51 -3.59 12.48
N SER A 226 8.60 -4.30 11.36
CA SER A 226 9.87 -4.74 10.78
C SER A 226 9.89 -4.47 9.29
N ILE A 227 10.83 -3.64 8.83
CA ILE A 227 11.18 -3.54 7.42
C ILE A 227 12.15 -4.68 7.13
N LEU A 228 11.84 -5.50 6.12
CA LEU A 228 12.66 -6.66 5.77
C LEU A 228 13.96 -6.19 5.10
N ASP A 229 15.06 -6.84 5.44
CA ASP A 229 16.33 -6.56 4.78
C ASP A 229 16.40 -7.22 3.39
N SER A 230 17.38 -6.81 2.58
CA SER A 230 17.54 -7.34 1.23
C SER A 230 17.75 -8.86 1.19
N LYS A 231 18.34 -9.45 2.23
CA LYS A 231 18.63 -10.89 2.30
C LYS A 231 17.36 -11.69 2.57
N GLU A 232 16.51 -11.20 3.46
CA GLU A 232 15.20 -11.77 3.74
C GLU A 232 14.33 -11.71 2.47
N VAL A 233 14.31 -10.58 1.76
CA VAL A 233 13.57 -10.47 0.49
C VAL A 233 14.14 -11.41 -0.57
N GLU A 234 15.46 -11.51 -0.72
CA GLU A 234 16.11 -12.47 -1.62
C GLU A 234 15.73 -13.93 -1.31
N SER A 235 15.67 -14.30 -0.04
CA SER A 235 15.27 -15.65 0.37
C SER A 235 13.84 -15.98 -0.05
N LEU A 236 12.91 -15.04 0.12
CA LEU A 236 11.52 -15.19 -0.30
C LEU A 236 11.38 -15.32 -1.82
N ILE A 237 12.16 -14.54 -2.58
CA ILE A 237 12.20 -14.64 -4.05
C ILE A 237 12.74 -16.01 -4.47
N ALA A 238 13.83 -16.46 -3.87
CA ALA A 238 14.44 -17.76 -4.19
C ALA A 238 13.51 -18.93 -3.87
N ASP A 239 12.77 -18.87 -2.77
CA ASP A 239 11.81 -19.91 -2.40
C ASP A 239 10.62 -19.95 -3.34
N TYR A 240 10.12 -18.79 -3.77
CA TYR A 240 9.09 -18.70 -4.82
C TYR A 240 9.57 -19.30 -6.16
N GLU A 241 10.80 -19.03 -6.59
CA GLU A 241 11.38 -19.61 -7.81
C GLU A 241 11.45 -21.14 -7.73
N LYS A 242 11.82 -21.70 -6.57
CA LYS A 242 11.83 -23.15 -6.35
C LYS A 242 10.42 -23.74 -6.41
N GLU A 243 9.42 -23.08 -5.84
CA GLU A 243 8.03 -23.54 -5.88
C GLU A 243 7.45 -23.50 -7.31
N GLN A 244 7.77 -22.46 -8.08
CA GLN A 244 7.38 -22.39 -9.49
C GLN A 244 8.01 -23.55 -10.29
N ALA A 245 9.31 -23.78 -10.15
CA ALA A 245 10.01 -24.86 -10.85
C ALA A 245 9.40 -26.24 -10.54
N LYS A 246 9.05 -26.51 -9.27
CA LYS A 246 8.36 -27.74 -8.86
C LYS A 246 6.96 -27.86 -9.46
N THR A 247 6.22 -26.75 -9.51
CA THR A 247 4.87 -26.74 -10.09
C THR A 247 4.91 -27.00 -11.60
N GLU A 248 5.93 -26.46 -12.29
CA GLU A 248 6.13 -26.69 -13.72
C GLU A 248 6.60 -28.11 -14.03
N SER A 249 7.49 -28.70 -13.23
CA SER A 249 7.92 -30.09 -13.40
C SER A 249 6.74 -31.05 -13.19
N ALA A 250 5.93 -30.85 -12.15
CA ALA A 250 4.73 -31.64 -11.89
C ALA A 250 3.69 -31.56 -13.03
N LYS A 251 3.51 -30.36 -13.62
CA LYS A 251 2.64 -30.18 -14.79
C LYS A 251 3.19 -30.87 -16.05
N LYS A 252 4.52 -30.94 -16.21
CA LYS A 252 5.16 -31.66 -17.34
C LYS A 252 5.02 -33.17 -17.18
N GLU A 253 5.19 -33.69 -15.96
CA GLU A 253 4.99 -35.12 -15.65
C GLU A 253 3.54 -35.54 -15.87
N GLN A 254 2.57 -34.76 -15.39
CA GLN A 254 1.13 -35.03 -15.61
C GLN A 254 0.72 -35.02 -17.10
N LYS A 255 1.37 -34.19 -17.92
CA LYS A 255 1.16 -34.15 -19.37
C LYS A 255 1.85 -35.29 -20.13
N GLN A 256 2.85 -35.95 -19.55
CA GLN A 256 3.51 -37.10 -20.13
C GLN A 256 2.84 -38.43 -19.75
N SER A 257 2.06 -38.44 -18.66
CA SER A 257 1.29 -39.59 -18.19
C SER A 257 -0.15 -39.66 -18.72
N ALA A 258 -0.60 -38.66 -19.49
CA ALA A 258 -1.93 -38.57 -20.11
C ALA A 258 -1.81 -38.69 -21.63
#